data_AF-A0A5C5VBE4-F1
#
_entry.id   AF-A0A5C5VBE4-F1
#
_cell.length_a   1.000
_cell.length_b   1.000
_cell.length_c   1.000
_cell.angle_alpha   90.00
_cell.angle_beta   90.00
_cell.angle_gamma   90.00
#
_symmetry.space_group_name_H-M   'P 1'
#
loop_
_entity.id
_entity.type
_entity.pdbx_description
1 polymer ?
#
loop_
_entity_poly.entity_id
_entity_poly.type
_entity_poly.pdbx_seq_one_letter_code
_entity_poly.pdbx_strand_id
1 'polypeptide(L)'
;MRLPHLITAIVFCSSMQGGLACASDVVKSNPQKVYMHYMPWYETPDTLGSGQWGWHWRMNTQNPNIMDGDGRRQIASHFYPMIGPYASSDPDVIEYHLLLMKFSGVDGVMIDWYGVQGTNGDITNLLANSNALVDRIGDFGLDFSVVLEDRFSANIGQAEANVAYLRDNYFPRSEYVRVGDGDDPLLAVFGPITFQQETQWTQILSQGNEPIAFLPLWYESADAGANARGEYAWIYEDESQDNHLDHQESFYRYRAGGLEMAGGVAYPGFVDFYAEGGAGSPVPFEIPHHDGQTLDEVLDQAALFSSRVDFLQLATFNDFGEGTMFEPTLETGFDYLLRVQEHTGVSYGQAELELVYRLYVARREYANSAEIVASLDQVSAHLAALEVQEAETLLNAAAPATDYNRDGQVNEEDYLVWASAFGSSAILAGSGADGNYDGIVDAADYTLWRDAATQVGALAATPEPSAVLLSTFLAMAFAPHRRRS
;
A
#
# COMPACT_ATOMS: atom_id res chain seq x y z
N MET A 1 -37.25 27.15 -1.30
CA MET A 1 -36.38 27.21 -0.10
C MET A 1 -36.68 26.00 0.76
N ARG A 2 -36.02 24.87 0.47
CA ARG A 2 -36.01 23.65 1.30
C ARG A 2 -34.64 23.00 1.07
N LEU A 3 -33.80 23.00 2.11
CA LEU A 3 -32.57 22.21 2.14
C LEU A 3 -32.96 20.72 2.29
N PRO A 4 -32.23 19.78 1.67
CA PRO A 4 -32.23 18.40 2.12
C PRO A 4 -31.25 18.24 3.29
N HIS A 5 -31.66 17.49 4.30
CA HIS A 5 -30.80 17.06 5.40
C HIS A 5 -29.92 15.90 4.93
N LEU A 6 -28.61 16.08 5.00
CA LEU A 6 -27.64 14.98 4.98
C LEU A 6 -27.80 14.21 6.29
N ILE A 7 -28.20 12.94 6.22
CA ILE A 7 -28.11 12.02 7.34
C ILE A 7 -26.79 11.28 7.17
N THR A 8 -25.75 11.75 7.87
CA THR A 8 -24.51 10.98 8.06
C THR A 8 -24.86 9.80 8.97
N ALA A 9 -24.90 8.59 8.40
CA ALA A 9 -25.02 7.37 9.18
C ALA A 9 -23.67 7.10 9.85
N ILE A 10 -23.49 7.62 11.07
CA ILE A 10 -22.41 7.19 11.95
C ILE A 10 -22.80 5.80 12.45
N VAL A 11 -22.16 4.77 11.91
CA VAL A 11 -22.23 3.42 12.47
C VAL A 11 -21.41 3.43 13.76
N PHE A 12 -22.08 3.51 14.90
CA PHE A 12 -21.46 3.23 16.19
C PHE A 12 -21.17 1.74 16.28
N CYS A 13 -19.92 1.34 16.09
CA CYS A 13 -19.46 0.04 16.54
C CYS A 13 -19.31 0.10 18.07
N SER A 14 -20.30 -0.41 18.79
CA SER A 14 -20.23 -0.62 20.23
C SER A 14 -20.15 -2.11 20.51
N SER A 15 -18.96 -2.61 20.80
CA SER A 15 -18.79 -3.88 21.50
C SER A 15 -17.55 -3.83 22.41
N MET A 16 -17.78 -3.53 23.69
CA MET A 16 -16.93 -4.05 24.77
C MET A 16 -17.11 -5.57 24.82
N GLN A 17 -16.41 -6.29 23.94
CA GLN A 17 -16.05 -7.72 23.99
C GLN A 17 -15.50 -8.16 22.62
N GLY A 18 -14.18 -8.13 22.45
CA GLY A 18 -13.41 -9.00 21.54
C GLY A 18 -13.82 -9.08 20.07
N GLY A 19 -14.44 -8.06 19.49
CA GLY A 19 -14.61 -7.93 18.04
C GLY A 19 -13.49 -7.08 17.46
N LEU A 20 -12.85 -7.53 16.37
CA LEU A 20 -11.89 -6.71 15.62
C LEU A 20 -12.57 -5.40 15.19
N ALA A 21 -11.86 -4.28 15.31
CA ALA A 21 -12.35 -2.98 14.84
C ALA A 21 -12.58 -3.03 13.32
N CYS A 22 -13.65 -2.38 12.85
CA CYS A 22 -13.90 -2.27 11.40
C CYS A 22 -13.01 -1.18 10.80
N ALA A 23 -12.64 -1.33 9.53
CA ALA A 23 -11.91 -0.29 8.82
C ALA A 23 -12.70 1.03 8.82
N SER A 24 -11.99 2.14 9.03
CA SER A 24 -12.57 3.49 8.99
C SER A 24 -12.10 4.25 7.77
N ASP A 25 -12.97 5.04 7.14
CA ASP A 25 -12.61 5.89 6.02
C ASP A 25 -11.58 6.95 6.44
N VAL A 26 -10.59 7.20 5.58
CA VAL A 26 -9.57 8.21 5.81
C VAL A 26 -10.18 9.61 5.65
N VAL A 27 -9.92 10.49 6.62
CA VAL A 27 -10.38 11.87 6.56
C VAL A 27 -9.35 12.74 5.86
N LYS A 28 -9.76 13.32 4.72
CA LYS A 28 -8.91 14.18 3.88
C LYS A 28 -9.44 15.61 3.86
N SER A 29 -8.54 16.59 3.83
CA SER A 29 -8.93 17.98 3.60
C SER A 29 -9.06 18.32 2.11
N ASN A 30 -8.31 17.62 1.24
CA ASN A 30 -8.54 17.59 -0.19
C ASN A 30 -9.50 16.43 -0.54
N PRO A 31 -10.74 16.70 -1.01
CA PRO A 31 -11.74 15.67 -1.26
C PRO A 31 -11.57 14.95 -2.61
N GLN A 32 -10.59 15.33 -3.44
CA GLN A 32 -10.33 14.68 -4.72
C GLN A 32 -10.05 13.18 -4.50
N LYS A 33 -10.62 12.33 -5.35
CA LYS A 33 -10.32 10.90 -5.32
C LYS A 33 -8.89 10.65 -5.79
N VAL A 34 -8.13 9.91 -4.99
CA VAL A 34 -6.73 9.57 -5.26
C VAL A 34 -6.62 8.05 -5.30
N TYR A 35 -6.20 7.50 -6.44
CA TYR A 35 -5.97 6.07 -6.59
C TYR A 35 -4.50 5.79 -6.83
N MET A 36 -4.00 4.69 -6.28
CA MET A 36 -2.62 4.27 -6.49
C MET A 36 -2.57 3.20 -7.59
N HIS A 37 -1.79 3.42 -8.64
CA HIS A 37 -1.57 2.40 -9.66
C HIS A 37 -0.64 1.31 -9.12
N TYR A 38 -0.99 0.03 -9.22
CA TYR A 38 -0.29 -1.05 -8.53
C TYR A 38 0.09 -2.22 -9.45
N MET A 39 1.34 -2.67 -9.34
CA MET A 39 1.90 -3.75 -10.13
C MET A 39 1.86 -5.08 -9.36
N PRO A 40 1.09 -6.10 -9.80
CA PRO A 40 0.94 -7.37 -9.09
C PRO A 40 1.95 -8.45 -9.51
N TRP A 41 3.16 -8.07 -9.94
CA TRP A 41 4.00 -8.94 -10.78
C TRP A 41 5.31 -9.44 -10.15
N TYR A 42 5.56 -9.12 -8.88
CA TYR A 42 6.76 -9.55 -8.16
C TYR A 42 6.59 -10.94 -7.56
N GLU A 43 7.63 -11.78 -7.71
CA GLU A 43 7.64 -13.18 -7.29
C GLU A 43 9.01 -13.58 -6.72
N THR A 44 9.01 -14.42 -5.68
CA THR A 44 10.22 -14.88 -5.00
C THR A 44 10.32 -16.40 -5.04
N PRO A 45 11.41 -17.00 -4.51
CA PRO A 45 11.50 -18.45 -4.37
C PRO A 45 10.40 -19.07 -3.51
N ASP A 46 9.72 -18.29 -2.67
CA ASP A 46 8.65 -18.79 -1.81
C ASP A 46 7.40 -19.13 -2.62
N THR A 47 7.12 -18.37 -3.69
CA THR A 47 5.97 -18.58 -4.58
C THR A 47 6.32 -19.43 -5.81
N LEU A 48 7.55 -19.33 -6.33
CA LEU A 48 7.99 -20.06 -7.53
C LEU A 48 8.76 -21.36 -7.23
N GLY A 49 9.25 -21.52 -6.00
CA GLY A 49 10.09 -22.63 -5.58
C GLY A 49 11.54 -22.54 -6.07
N SER A 50 12.41 -23.41 -5.55
CA SER A 50 13.76 -23.73 -6.08
C SER A 50 14.65 -22.53 -6.46
N GLY A 51 14.74 -21.51 -5.60
CA GLY A 51 15.61 -20.34 -5.84
C GLY A 51 15.23 -19.53 -7.09
N GLN A 52 14.03 -19.76 -7.64
CA GLN A 52 13.52 -19.04 -8.80
C GLN A 52 12.96 -17.69 -8.35
N TRP A 53 13.21 -16.66 -9.15
CA TRP A 53 12.68 -15.32 -8.93
C TRP A 53 11.81 -14.92 -10.12
N GLY A 54 10.83 -14.06 -9.89
CA GLY A 54 10.02 -13.45 -10.95
C GLY A 54 10.87 -12.73 -11.98
N TRP A 55 10.32 -12.56 -13.19
CA TRP A 55 11.01 -11.78 -14.22
C TRP A 55 11.19 -10.32 -13.78
N HIS A 56 10.21 -9.72 -13.09
CA HIS A 56 10.27 -8.31 -12.69
C HIS A 56 11.36 -7.97 -11.66
N TRP A 57 11.86 -8.94 -10.87
CA TRP A 57 13.06 -8.72 -10.04
C TRP A 57 14.37 -8.93 -10.78
N ARG A 58 14.34 -9.57 -11.96
CA ARG A 58 15.54 -10.03 -12.67
C ARG A 58 15.80 -9.30 -13.98
N MET A 59 14.72 -8.92 -14.65
CA MET A 59 14.68 -8.81 -16.10
C MET A 59 15.49 -9.94 -16.75
N ASN A 60 16.38 -9.64 -17.70
CA ASN A 60 17.21 -10.63 -18.37
C ASN A 60 18.64 -10.72 -17.81
N THR A 61 19.10 -9.76 -17.00
CA THR A 61 20.51 -9.64 -16.59
C THR A 61 20.77 -9.80 -15.09
N GLN A 62 19.78 -9.59 -14.22
CA GLN A 62 19.96 -9.59 -12.77
C GLN A 62 19.66 -10.97 -12.15
N ASN A 63 20.33 -11.26 -11.03
CA ASN A 63 20.19 -12.54 -10.31
C ASN A 63 20.07 -12.32 -8.80
N PRO A 64 18.86 -12.23 -8.24
CA PRO A 64 18.63 -11.96 -6.81
C PRO A 64 19.11 -13.05 -5.85
N ASN A 65 19.62 -14.19 -6.35
CA ASN A 65 20.34 -15.15 -5.52
C ASN A 65 21.77 -14.68 -5.18
N ILE A 66 22.28 -13.67 -5.88
CA ILE A 66 23.54 -12.99 -5.58
C ILE A 66 23.23 -11.85 -4.61
N MET A 67 23.95 -11.81 -3.50
CA MET A 67 23.90 -10.74 -2.52
C MET A 67 25.25 -10.03 -2.43
N ASP A 68 25.25 -8.73 -2.18
CA ASP A 68 26.45 -7.99 -1.82
C ASP A 68 26.82 -8.15 -0.34
N GLY A 69 27.83 -7.40 0.12
CA GLY A 69 28.33 -7.47 1.50
C GLY A 69 27.35 -6.97 2.56
N ASP A 70 26.37 -6.15 2.16
CA ASP A 70 25.31 -5.60 3.00
C ASP A 70 24.02 -6.44 2.90
N GLY A 71 24.09 -7.57 2.19
CA GLY A 71 22.99 -8.52 1.98
C GLY A 71 22.08 -8.16 0.80
N ARG A 72 22.35 -7.07 0.05
CA ARG A 72 21.43 -6.58 -0.99
C ARG A 72 21.45 -7.52 -2.17
N ARG A 73 20.25 -7.96 -2.56
CA ARG A 73 20.07 -8.87 -3.69
C ARG A 73 20.26 -8.10 -4.98
N GLN A 74 20.89 -8.72 -5.97
CA GLN A 74 21.02 -8.14 -7.29
C GLN A 74 19.65 -8.15 -8.01
N ILE A 75 18.95 -7.02 -8.02
CA ILE A 75 17.62 -6.84 -8.63
C ILE A 75 17.65 -5.89 -9.82
N ALA A 76 16.62 -5.95 -10.67
CA ALA A 76 16.45 -5.09 -11.85
C ALA A 76 15.72 -3.78 -11.51
N SER A 77 16.39 -2.94 -10.73
CA SER A 77 15.93 -1.59 -10.40
C SER A 77 17.10 -0.70 -9.98
N HIS A 78 16.93 0.60 -10.18
CA HIS A 78 17.79 1.65 -9.61
C HIS A 78 17.47 1.96 -8.14
N PHE A 79 16.29 1.53 -7.66
CA PHE A 79 15.80 1.80 -6.31
C PHE A 79 15.58 0.49 -5.57
N TYR A 80 16.04 0.43 -4.32
CA TYR A 80 15.97 -0.78 -3.52
C TYR A 80 14.79 -0.72 -2.55
N PRO A 81 13.76 -1.59 -2.67
CA PRO A 81 12.62 -1.58 -1.75
C PRO A 81 13.07 -1.68 -0.30
N MET A 82 12.54 -0.83 0.58
CA MET A 82 12.95 -0.79 1.98
C MET A 82 12.69 -2.11 2.70
N ILE A 83 11.67 -2.86 2.28
CA ILE A 83 11.34 -4.21 2.78
C ILE A 83 12.06 -5.35 2.04
N GLY A 84 12.97 -5.02 1.11
CA GLY A 84 13.64 -5.96 0.21
C GLY A 84 12.72 -6.52 -0.89
N PRO A 85 13.25 -7.31 -1.84
CA PRO A 85 12.42 -7.88 -2.89
C PRO A 85 11.48 -8.96 -2.33
N TYR A 86 10.21 -8.85 -2.69
CA TYR A 86 9.10 -9.58 -2.11
C TYR A 86 8.25 -10.31 -3.15
N ALA A 87 7.30 -11.14 -2.69
CA ALA A 87 6.26 -11.72 -3.54
C ALA A 87 4.99 -10.91 -3.38
N SER A 88 4.31 -10.58 -4.48
CA SER A 88 3.14 -9.69 -4.46
C SER A 88 1.93 -10.30 -3.75
N SER A 89 1.91 -11.63 -3.58
CA SER A 89 0.90 -12.37 -2.84
C SER A 89 1.27 -12.65 -1.37
N ASP A 90 2.40 -12.15 -0.86
CA ASP A 90 2.72 -12.26 0.56
C ASP A 90 1.72 -11.41 1.37
N PRO A 91 0.96 -12.00 2.31
CA PRO A 91 -0.07 -11.29 3.05
C PRO A 91 0.48 -10.17 3.94
N ASP A 92 1.71 -10.30 4.46
CA ASP A 92 2.34 -9.27 5.29
C ASP A 92 2.74 -8.06 4.43
N VAL A 93 3.14 -8.32 3.19
CA VAL A 93 3.48 -7.27 2.20
C VAL A 93 2.22 -6.54 1.75
N ILE A 94 1.12 -7.26 1.50
CA ILE A 94 -0.17 -6.64 1.16
C ILE A 94 -0.67 -5.77 2.33
N GLU A 95 -0.59 -6.26 3.57
CA GLU A 95 -0.94 -5.49 4.77
C GLU A 95 -0.11 -4.20 4.85
N TYR A 96 1.21 -4.30 4.67
CA TYR A 96 2.13 -3.17 4.66
C TYR A 96 1.76 -2.14 3.58
N HIS A 97 1.57 -2.57 2.34
CA HIS A 97 1.24 -1.67 1.22
C HIS A 97 -0.09 -0.94 1.42
N LEU A 98 -1.14 -1.67 1.78
CA LEU A 98 -2.48 -1.10 1.94
C LEU A 98 -2.55 -0.13 3.12
N LEU A 99 -1.84 -0.42 4.22
CA LEU A 99 -1.77 0.51 5.35
C LEU A 99 -0.99 1.78 4.98
N LEU A 100 0.13 1.67 4.26
CA LEU A 100 0.86 2.86 3.77
C LEU A 100 -0.02 3.75 2.88
N MET A 101 -0.74 3.14 1.93
CA MET A 101 -1.68 3.86 1.07
C MET A 101 -2.78 4.54 1.88
N LYS A 102 -3.38 3.82 2.83
CA LYS A 102 -4.42 4.35 3.72
C LYS A 102 -3.93 5.56 4.52
N PHE A 103 -2.79 5.45 5.21
CA PHE A 103 -2.22 6.55 5.98
C PHE A 103 -1.71 7.71 5.11
N SER A 104 -1.57 7.50 3.80
CA SER A 104 -1.26 8.54 2.82
C SER A 104 -2.49 9.26 2.26
N GLY A 105 -3.71 8.82 2.57
CA GLY A 105 -4.94 9.40 2.04
C GLY A 105 -5.32 8.93 0.63
N VAL A 106 -4.78 7.80 0.20
CA VAL A 106 -5.22 7.10 -1.02
C VAL A 106 -6.60 6.47 -0.74
N ASP A 107 -7.54 6.61 -1.68
CA ASP A 107 -8.89 6.04 -1.59
C ASP A 107 -8.95 4.57 -2.05
N GLY A 108 -8.03 4.17 -2.94
CA GLY A 108 -8.05 2.84 -3.51
C GLY A 108 -6.92 2.57 -4.49
N VAL A 109 -6.97 1.40 -5.11
CA VAL A 109 -5.93 0.89 -6.01
C VAL A 109 -6.47 0.70 -7.42
N MET A 110 -5.72 1.17 -8.42
CA MET A 110 -5.91 0.77 -9.83
C MET A 110 -4.91 -0.33 -10.14
N ILE A 111 -5.38 -1.58 -10.20
CA ILE A 111 -4.50 -2.75 -10.39
C ILE A 111 -4.13 -2.86 -11.87
N ASP A 112 -2.84 -2.90 -12.19
CA ASP A 112 -2.38 -3.30 -13.52
C ASP A 112 -2.72 -4.76 -13.78
N TRP A 113 -3.68 -5.02 -14.66
CA TRP A 113 -4.42 -6.28 -14.69
C TRP A 113 -4.33 -6.98 -16.05
N TYR A 114 -3.75 -8.18 -16.03
CA TYR A 114 -3.35 -8.91 -17.24
C TYR A 114 -4.42 -9.87 -17.75
N GLY A 115 -5.44 -10.14 -16.93
CA GLY A 115 -6.52 -11.05 -17.29
C GLY A 115 -6.44 -12.44 -16.69
N VAL A 116 -7.39 -13.28 -17.10
CA VAL A 116 -7.38 -14.73 -16.88
C VAL A 116 -6.86 -15.50 -18.10
N GLN A 117 -6.78 -14.83 -19.24
CA GLN A 117 -6.18 -15.32 -20.47
C GLN A 117 -5.26 -14.25 -21.04
N GLY A 118 -4.02 -14.63 -21.34
CA GLY A 118 -3.00 -13.72 -21.87
C GLY A 118 -1.79 -14.45 -22.46
N THR A 119 -0.89 -13.69 -23.10
CA THR A 119 0.32 -14.19 -23.77
C THR A 119 1.63 -13.93 -23.02
N ASN A 120 1.57 -13.21 -21.90
CA ASN A 120 2.68 -12.83 -21.03
C ASN A 120 3.41 -14.01 -20.35
N GLY A 121 2.83 -15.21 -20.35
CA GLY A 121 3.50 -16.44 -19.89
C GLY A 121 3.48 -16.65 -18.37
N ASP A 122 3.11 -15.65 -17.60
CA ASP A 122 2.96 -15.65 -16.13
C ASP A 122 1.56 -15.22 -15.65
N ILE A 123 0.58 -15.21 -16.57
CA ILE A 123 -0.81 -14.80 -16.33
C ILE A 123 -1.45 -15.41 -15.07
N THR A 124 -1.14 -16.69 -14.77
CA THR A 124 -1.64 -17.38 -13.58
C THR A 124 -1.17 -16.73 -12.29
N ASN A 125 0.10 -16.31 -12.25
CA ASN A 125 0.70 -15.68 -11.07
C ASN A 125 0.16 -14.25 -10.90
N LEU A 126 0.09 -13.49 -11.99
CA LEU A 126 -0.47 -12.13 -11.98
C LEU A 126 -1.93 -12.11 -11.52
N LEU A 127 -2.74 -13.08 -11.99
CA LEU A 127 -4.10 -13.24 -11.52
C LEU A 127 -4.15 -13.62 -10.04
N ALA A 128 -3.30 -14.54 -9.59
CA ALA A 128 -3.24 -14.94 -8.18
C ALA A 128 -2.85 -13.77 -7.27
N ASN A 129 -1.87 -12.97 -7.67
CA ASN A 129 -1.42 -11.80 -6.93
C ASN A 129 -2.48 -10.68 -6.91
N SER A 130 -3.14 -10.43 -8.06
CA SER A 130 -4.26 -9.49 -8.13
C SER A 130 -5.39 -9.92 -7.18
N ASN A 131 -5.73 -11.21 -7.17
CA ASN A 131 -6.75 -11.75 -6.26
C ASN A 131 -6.33 -11.66 -4.80
N ALA A 132 -5.07 -11.92 -4.47
CA ALA A 132 -4.57 -11.81 -3.09
C ALA A 132 -4.73 -10.37 -2.55
N LEU A 133 -4.44 -9.35 -3.38
CA LEU A 133 -4.68 -7.95 -3.04
C LEU A 133 -6.18 -7.66 -2.87
N VAL A 134 -7.01 -8.05 -3.85
CA VAL A 134 -8.46 -7.84 -3.85
C VAL A 134 -9.14 -8.49 -2.64
N ASP A 135 -8.69 -9.66 -2.22
CA ASP A 135 -9.27 -10.36 -1.06
C ASP A 135 -8.98 -9.67 0.27
N ARG A 136 -8.01 -8.74 0.32
CA ARG A 136 -7.62 -8.00 1.53
C ARG A 136 -7.98 -6.53 1.50
N ILE A 137 -8.27 -5.96 0.34
CA ILE A 137 -8.38 -4.50 0.19
C ILE A 137 -9.49 -3.88 1.06
N GLY A 138 -10.63 -4.58 1.17
CA GLY A 138 -11.76 -4.16 2.02
C GLY A 138 -11.45 -4.18 3.52
N ASP A 139 -10.50 -5.01 3.96
CA ASP A 139 -10.08 -5.07 5.38
C ASP A 139 -9.44 -3.76 5.84
N PHE A 140 -8.97 -2.94 4.89
CA PHE A 140 -8.33 -1.65 5.13
C PHE A 140 -9.16 -0.45 4.65
N GLY A 141 -10.41 -0.68 4.22
CA GLY A 141 -11.32 0.38 3.77
C GLY A 141 -10.82 1.13 2.53
N LEU A 142 -10.20 0.39 1.60
CA LEU A 142 -9.73 0.89 0.31
C LEU A 142 -10.57 0.28 -0.82
N ASP A 143 -10.83 1.06 -1.85
CA ASP A 143 -11.52 0.61 -3.06
C ASP A 143 -10.52 0.05 -4.09
N PHE A 144 -10.99 -0.64 -5.13
CA PHE A 144 -10.16 -1.00 -6.29
C PHE A 144 -10.89 -0.90 -7.63
N SER A 145 -10.11 -0.64 -8.67
CA SER A 145 -10.48 -0.90 -10.06
C SER A 145 -9.35 -1.65 -10.75
N VAL A 146 -9.52 -1.95 -12.05
CA VAL A 146 -8.46 -2.56 -12.85
C VAL A 146 -8.12 -1.71 -14.06
N VAL A 147 -6.85 -1.78 -14.47
CA VAL A 147 -6.33 -1.26 -15.73
C VAL A 147 -5.99 -2.47 -16.58
N LEU A 148 -6.82 -2.78 -17.57
CA LEU A 148 -6.65 -3.96 -18.42
C LEU A 148 -5.47 -3.78 -19.37
N GLU A 149 -4.55 -4.75 -19.38
CA GLU A 149 -3.46 -4.83 -20.36
C GLU A 149 -3.89 -5.60 -21.63
N ASP A 150 -4.61 -4.92 -22.53
CA ASP A 150 -5.17 -5.54 -23.75
C ASP A 150 -4.08 -6.06 -24.71
N ARG A 151 -2.84 -5.56 -24.59
CA ARG A 151 -1.69 -6.02 -25.37
C ARG A 151 -1.41 -7.51 -25.21
N PHE A 152 -1.80 -8.12 -24.08
CA PHE A 152 -1.57 -9.55 -23.84
C PHE A 152 -2.73 -10.44 -24.28
N SER A 153 -3.86 -9.88 -24.71
CA SER A 153 -4.96 -10.64 -25.29
C SER A 153 -4.69 -10.94 -26.76
N ALA A 154 -4.31 -12.17 -27.11
CA ALA A 154 -3.98 -12.58 -28.49
C ALA A 154 -5.14 -12.48 -29.49
N ASN A 155 -6.38 -12.47 -29.00
CA ASN A 155 -7.59 -12.36 -29.81
C ASN A 155 -8.76 -11.86 -28.96
N ILE A 156 -9.84 -11.45 -29.63
CA ILE A 156 -11.03 -10.89 -28.98
C ILE A 156 -11.66 -11.84 -27.94
N GLY A 157 -11.59 -13.16 -28.17
CA GLY A 157 -12.13 -14.15 -27.24
C GLY A 157 -11.40 -14.19 -25.89
N GLN A 158 -10.11 -13.85 -25.86
CA GLN A 158 -9.37 -13.70 -24.60
C GLN A 158 -9.80 -12.45 -23.85
N ALA A 159 -9.94 -11.32 -24.54
CA ALA A 159 -10.45 -10.09 -23.94
C ALA A 159 -11.89 -10.22 -23.44
N GLU A 160 -12.75 -10.93 -24.19
CA GLU A 160 -14.10 -11.31 -23.74
C GLU A 160 -14.07 -12.15 -22.45
N ALA A 161 -13.19 -13.15 -22.38
CA ALA A 161 -13.05 -13.97 -21.17
C ALA A 161 -12.54 -13.15 -19.97
N ASN A 162 -11.66 -12.17 -20.22
CA ASN A 162 -11.14 -11.28 -19.20
C ASN A 162 -12.25 -10.38 -18.64
N VAL A 163 -13.06 -9.72 -19.48
CA VAL A 163 -14.20 -8.91 -18.99
C VAL A 163 -15.28 -9.78 -18.32
N ALA A 164 -15.53 -10.99 -18.83
CA ALA A 164 -16.45 -11.93 -18.18
C ALA A 164 -15.97 -12.31 -16.76
N TYR A 165 -14.66 -12.45 -16.55
CA TYR A 165 -14.10 -12.68 -15.22
C TYR A 165 -14.34 -11.50 -14.29
N LEU A 166 -14.12 -10.27 -14.75
CA LEU A 166 -14.37 -9.07 -13.96
C LEU A 166 -15.84 -8.98 -13.53
N ARG A 167 -16.79 -9.23 -14.45
CA ARG A 167 -18.22 -9.34 -14.14
C ARG A 167 -18.51 -10.32 -13.02
N ASP A 168 -17.94 -11.52 -13.08
CA ASP A 168 -18.31 -12.60 -12.18
C ASP A 168 -17.62 -12.49 -10.81
N ASN A 169 -16.46 -11.84 -10.73
CA ASN A 169 -15.59 -11.90 -9.54
C ASN A 169 -15.31 -10.53 -8.90
N TYR A 170 -15.21 -9.47 -9.70
CA TYR A 170 -14.75 -8.15 -9.22
C TYR A 170 -15.87 -7.11 -9.20
N PHE A 171 -16.62 -6.90 -10.28
CA PHE A 171 -17.71 -5.92 -10.34
C PHE A 171 -18.77 -6.06 -9.21
N PRO A 172 -19.10 -7.27 -8.70
CA PRO A 172 -20.05 -7.41 -7.60
C PRO A 172 -19.49 -7.11 -6.20
N ARG A 173 -18.17 -6.90 -6.06
CA ARG A 173 -17.53 -6.58 -4.79
C ARG A 173 -17.94 -5.18 -4.33
N SER A 174 -18.16 -4.99 -3.04
CA SER A 174 -18.53 -3.69 -2.47
C SER A 174 -17.43 -2.65 -2.61
N GLU A 175 -16.19 -3.12 -2.70
CA GLU A 175 -14.97 -2.33 -2.80
C GLU A 175 -14.62 -2.00 -4.25
N TYR A 176 -15.37 -2.50 -5.25
CA TYR A 176 -15.09 -2.18 -6.65
C TYR A 176 -15.52 -0.75 -6.96
N VAL A 177 -14.62 0.06 -7.52
CA VAL A 177 -14.91 1.46 -7.87
C VAL A 177 -16.01 1.50 -8.92
N ARG A 178 -17.11 2.15 -8.55
CA ARG A 178 -18.25 2.46 -9.42
C ARG A 178 -18.45 3.96 -9.49
N VAL A 179 -18.80 4.45 -10.68
CA VAL A 179 -18.77 5.89 -10.99
C VAL A 179 -20.02 6.34 -11.76
N GLY A 180 -20.30 7.64 -11.64
CA GLY A 180 -21.42 8.29 -12.31
C GLY A 180 -22.80 7.92 -11.74
N ASP A 181 -23.85 8.52 -12.29
CA ASP A 181 -25.24 8.31 -11.85
C ASP A 181 -25.74 6.87 -12.09
N GLY A 182 -25.10 6.16 -13.02
CA GLY A 182 -25.41 4.76 -13.35
C GLY A 182 -24.85 3.75 -12.35
N ASP A 183 -23.93 4.17 -11.47
CA ASP A 183 -23.14 3.28 -10.62
C ASP A 183 -22.35 2.25 -11.45
N ASP A 184 -21.81 2.70 -12.60
CA ASP A 184 -21.15 1.84 -13.58
C ASP A 184 -19.74 1.45 -13.08
N PRO A 185 -19.30 0.18 -13.20
CA PRO A 185 -17.95 -0.25 -12.81
C PRO A 185 -16.89 0.46 -13.65
N LEU A 186 -15.87 0.99 -12.99
CA LEU A 186 -14.73 1.63 -13.63
C LEU A 186 -13.76 0.59 -14.20
N LEU A 187 -13.59 0.57 -15.52
CA LEU A 187 -12.62 -0.27 -16.21
C LEU A 187 -11.71 0.62 -17.07
N ALA A 188 -10.44 0.72 -16.71
CA ALA A 188 -9.44 1.34 -17.56
C ALA A 188 -8.80 0.30 -18.49
N VAL A 189 -8.22 0.73 -19.60
CA VAL A 189 -7.32 -0.08 -20.43
C VAL A 189 -6.00 0.63 -20.59
N PHE A 190 -4.87 -0.08 -20.46
CA PHE A 190 -3.55 0.45 -20.77
C PHE A 190 -3.35 0.46 -22.29
N GLY A 191 -3.96 1.44 -22.94
CA GLY A 191 -4.05 1.51 -24.39
C GLY A 191 -5.32 2.25 -24.87
N PRO A 192 -5.93 1.80 -25.98
CA PRO A 192 -5.90 0.43 -26.49
C PRO A 192 -4.71 0.14 -27.42
N ILE A 193 -4.07 -1.03 -27.26
CA ILE A 193 -2.92 -1.43 -28.09
C ILE A 193 -3.32 -2.52 -29.11
N THR A 194 -4.02 -3.56 -28.68
CA THR A 194 -4.38 -4.68 -29.56
C THR A 194 -5.71 -4.44 -30.27
N PHE A 195 -6.69 -3.88 -29.57
CA PHE A 195 -8.03 -3.66 -30.10
C PHE A 195 -8.28 -2.17 -30.28
N GLN A 196 -8.26 -1.69 -31.53
CA GLN A 196 -8.34 -0.25 -31.85
C GLN A 196 -9.56 0.09 -32.70
N GLN A 197 -10.65 -0.67 -32.54
CA GLN A 197 -11.92 -0.42 -33.24
C GLN A 197 -13.10 -0.46 -32.27
N GLU A 198 -14.01 0.50 -32.43
CA GLU A 198 -15.26 0.60 -31.64
C GLU A 198 -16.01 -0.73 -31.57
N THR A 199 -16.16 -1.44 -32.70
CA THR A 199 -16.90 -2.70 -32.76
C THR A 199 -16.25 -3.82 -31.95
N GLN A 200 -14.92 -3.81 -31.79
CA GLN A 200 -14.21 -4.78 -30.96
C GLN A 200 -14.51 -4.50 -29.48
N TRP A 201 -14.43 -3.24 -29.06
CA TRP A 201 -14.75 -2.84 -27.69
C TRP A 201 -16.23 -3.03 -27.34
N THR A 202 -17.16 -2.77 -28.27
CA THR A 202 -18.58 -3.09 -28.07
C THR A 202 -18.77 -4.58 -27.80
N GLN A 203 -18.05 -5.45 -28.52
CA GLN A 203 -18.13 -6.89 -28.33
C GLN A 203 -17.48 -7.32 -27.00
N ILE A 204 -16.29 -6.83 -26.67
CA ILE A 204 -15.56 -7.16 -25.44
C ILE A 204 -16.34 -6.72 -24.20
N LEU A 205 -16.77 -5.46 -24.16
CA LEU A 205 -17.46 -4.88 -23.00
C LEU A 205 -18.87 -5.46 -22.80
N SER A 206 -19.49 -6.00 -23.86
CA SER A 206 -20.77 -6.71 -23.72
C SER A 206 -20.72 -7.90 -22.76
N GLN A 207 -19.54 -8.45 -22.50
CA GLN A 207 -19.36 -9.54 -21.53
C GLN A 207 -19.54 -9.09 -20.08
N GLY A 208 -19.52 -7.78 -19.82
CA GLY A 208 -19.78 -7.20 -18.50
C GLY A 208 -21.20 -7.39 -18.00
N ASN A 209 -22.18 -7.58 -18.90
CA ASN A 209 -23.62 -7.65 -18.59
C ASN A 209 -24.21 -6.44 -17.84
N GLU A 210 -23.48 -5.33 -17.76
CA GLU A 210 -23.93 -4.02 -17.28
C GLU A 210 -23.16 -2.93 -18.05
N PRO A 211 -23.65 -1.67 -18.10
CA PRO A 211 -22.85 -0.56 -18.64
C PRO A 211 -21.54 -0.40 -17.87
N ILE A 212 -20.43 -0.16 -18.55
CA ILE A 212 -19.09 -0.04 -17.95
C ILE A 212 -18.59 1.39 -18.17
N ALA A 213 -18.02 2.01 -17.12
CA ALA A 213 -17.28 3.25 -17.24
C ALA A 213 -15.89 2.94 -17.83
N PHE A 214 -15.82 2.84 -19.16
CA PHE A 214 -14.60 2.42 -19.87
C PHE A 214 -13.70 3.59 -20.22
N LEU A 215 -12.46 3.58 -19.74
CA LEU A 215 -11.48 4.65 -19.92
C LEU A 215 -10.20 4.15 -20.63
N PRO A 216 -9.98 4.56 -21.88
CA PRO A 216 -8.67 4.43 -22.50
C PRO A 216 -7.65 5.44 -21.99
N LEU A 217 -6.39 5.31 -22.40
CA LEU A 217 -5.36 6.32 -22.19
C LEU A 217 -5.77 7.64 -22.85
N TRP A 218 -5.23 8.74 -22.32
CA TRP A 218 -5.39 10.08 -22.89
C TRP A 218 -5.17 10.11 -24.40
N TYR A 219 -6.05 10.82 -25.10
CA TYR A 219 -6.08 10.92 -26.56
C TYR A 219 -6.41 9.63 -27.33
N GLU A 220 -6.73 8.51 -26.66
CA GLU A 220 -7.04 7.22 -27.30
C GLU A 220 -8.54 6.87 -27.35
N SER A 221 -9.45 7.79 -26.95
CA SER A 221 -10.91 7.51 -27.01
C SER A 221 -11.40 7.10 -28.40
N ALA A 222 -10.76 7.59 -29.47
CA ALA A 222 -11.16 7.29 -30.84
C ALA A 222 -11.07 5.79 -31.17
N ASP A 223 -10.13 5.07 -30.53
CA ASP A 223 -9.88 3.65 -30.75
C ASP A 223 -10.93 2.75 -30.06
N ALA A 224 -11.65 3.30 -29.08
CA ALA A 224 -12.79 2.67 -28.42
C ALA A 224 -14.16 3.20 -28.89
N GLY A 225 -14.16 4.33 -29.61
CA GLY A 225 -15.35 4.97 -30.17
C GLY A 225 -16.39 5.32 -29.10
N ALA A 226 -17.66 5.05 -29.38
CA ALA A 226 -18.77 5.32 -28.45
C ALA A 226 -18.69 4.55 -27.12
N ASN A 227 -17.79 3.57 -26.97
CA ASN A 227 -17.60 2.86 -25.72
C ASN A 227 -16.73 3.64 -24.71
N ALA A 228 -15.89 4.59 -25.17
CA ALA A 228 -15.07 5.40 -24.26
C ALA A 228 -15.95 6.43 -23.54
N ARG A 229 -15.98 6.33 -22.21
CA ARG A 229 -16.66 7.28 -21.31
C ARG A 229 -15.73 8.43 -20.90
N GLY A 230 -14.44 8.26 -21.09
CA GLY A 230 -13.44 9.19 -20.63
C GLY A 230 -12.05 8.78 -21.05
N GLU A 231 -11.07 9.43 -20.46
CA GLU A 231 -9.66 9.09 -20.64
C GLU A 231 -8.91 9.29 -19.31
N TYR A 232 -7.74 8.66 -19.17
CA TYR A 232 -6.84 8.94 -18.06
C TYR A 232 -5.42 9.22 -18.54
N ALA A 233 -4.73 10.12 -17.83
CA ALA A 233 -3.35 10.48 -18.11
C ALA A 233 -2.35 9.42 -17.63
N TRP A 234 -1.20 9.33 -18.30
CA TRP A 234 -0.06 8.50 -17.89
C TRP A 234 1.24 9.31 -17.89
N ILE A 235 2.35 8.71 -17.45
CA ILE A 235 3.67 9.33 -17.49
C ILE A 235 4.13 9.40 -18.95
N TYR A 236 4.50 10.60 -19.41
CA TYR A 236 4.99 10.82 -20.77
C TYR A 236 5.72 12.15 -20.90
N GLU A 237 6.73 12.16 -21.77
CA GLU A 237 7.26 13.36 -22.38
C GLU A 237 7.81 13.12 -23.79
N ASP A 238 7.97 14.20 -24.53
CA ASP A 238 8.88 14.25 -25.67
C ASP A 238 10.25 14.71 -25.16
N GLU A 239 11.19 13.78 -25.06
CA GLU A 239 12.58 14.00 -24.62
C GLU A 239 13.27 15.18 -25.32
N SER A 240 12.95 15.42 -26.60
CA SER A 240 13.58 16.53 -27.33
C SER A 240 13.07 17.92 -26.90
N GLN A 241 11.95 17.95 -26.18
CA GLN A 241 11.27 19.14 -25.71
C GLN A 241 11.32 19.30 -24.19
N ASP A 242 11.66 18.25 -23.42
CA ASP A 242 11.69 18.25 -21.95
C ASP A 242 10.39 18.83 -21.37
N ASN A 243 9.27 18.18 -21.74
CA ASN A 243 7.93 18.79 -21.69
C ASN A 243 6.90 17.98 -20.90
N HIS A 244 7.33 17.14 -19.95
CA HIS A 244 6.42 16.31 -19.16
C HIS A 244 5.30 17.11 -18.47
N LEU A 245 5.63 18.28 -17.88
CA LEU A 245 4.63 19.18 -17.26
C LEU A 245 3.71 19.82 -18.30
N ASP A 246 4.27 20.38 -19.38
CA ASP A 246 3.52 21.05 -20.45
C ASP A 246 2.56 20.10 -21.17
N HIS A 247 2.96 18.84 -21.35
CA HIS A 247 2.13 17.80 -21.96
C HIS A 247 0.92 17.50 -21.07
N GLN A 248 1.16 17.29 -19.78
CA GLN A 248 0.10 17.04 -18.82
C GLN A 248 -0.82 18.26 -18.64
N GLU A 249 -0.28 19.47 -18.57
CA GLU A 249 -1.07 20.70 -18.50
C GLU A 249 -1.97 20.83 -19.74
N SER A 250 -1.46 20.48 -20.91
CA SER A 250 -2.23 20.49 -22.16
C SER A 250 -3.43 19.56 -22.10
N PHE A 251 -3.27 18.35 -21.55
CA PHE A 251 -4.39 17.43 -21.31
C PHE A 251 -5.43 18.07 -20.38
N TYR A 252 -5.02 18.59 -19.23
CA TYR A 252 -5.93 19.19 -18.26
C TYR A 252 -6.67 20.44 -18.80
N ARG A 253 -5.98 21.29 -19.55
CA ARG A 253 -6.56 22.54 -20.08
C ARG A 253 -7.51 22.31 -21.25
N TYR A 254 -7.13 21.43 -22.18
CA TYR A 254 -7.75 21.39 -23.51
C TYR A 254 -8.51 20.10 -23.80
N ARG A 255 -8.22 19.00 -23.10
CA ARG A 255 -8.85 17.70 -23.32
C ARG A 255 -9.83 17.33 -22.21
N ALA A 256 -9.37 17.33 -20.96
CA ALA A 256 -10.11 16.79 -19.82
C ALA A 256 -11.52 17.36 -19.66
N GLY A 257 -11.67 18.69 -19.77
CA GLY A 257 -12.97 19.36 -19.61
C GLY A 257 -14.01 19.07 -20.71
N GLY A 258 -13.65 18.33 -21.77
CA GLY A 258 -14.57 17.87 -22.82
C GLY A 258 -14.92 16.38 -22.73
N LEU A 259 -14.36 15.65 -21.76
CA LEU A 259 -14.65 14.24 -21.51
C LEU A 259 -15.82 14.10 -20.53
N GLU A 260 -16.53 12.97 -20.56
CA GLU A 260 -17.50 12.64 -19.50
C GLU A 260 -16.77 12.25 -18.20
N MET A 261 -15.60 11.62 -18.31
CA MET A 261 -14.70 11.36 -17.19
C MET A 261 -13.24 11.63 -17.58
N ALA A 262 -12.45 12.19 -16.66
CA ALA A 262 -11.02 12.41 -16.85
C ALA A 262 -10.21 12.00 -15.61
N GLY A 263 -9.23 11.11 -15.78
CA GLY A 263 -8.24 10.77 -14.76
C GLY A 263 -6.95 11.58 -14.93
N GLY A 264 -6.48 12.23 -13.87
CA GLY A 264 -5.15 12.83 -13.83
C GLY A 264 -4.07 11.83 -13.42
N VAL A 265 -2.81 12.25 -13.47
CA VAL A 265 -1.66 11.44 -13.03
C VAL A 265 -0.68 12.27 -12.21
N ALA A 266 -0.07 11.68 -11.19
CA ALA A 266 1.13 12.18 -10.54
C ALA A 266 2.16 11.06 -10.34
N TYR A 267 3.44 11.40 -10.42
CA TYR A 267 4.54 10.45 -10.42
C TYR A 267 5.80 11.13 -9.87
N PRO A 268 6.71 10.38 -9.21
CA PRO A 268 7.92 10.95 -8.61
C PRO A 268 9.04 11.16 -9.62
N GLY A 269 9.01 10.47 -10.75
CA GLY A 269 10.03 10.43 -11.78
C GLY A 269 9.79 9.23 -12.70
N PHE A 270 10.66 9.04 -13.68
CA PHE A 270 10.68 7.91 -14.60
C PHE A 270 12.14 7.66 -15.01
N VAL A 271 12.74 6.60 -14.48
CA VAL A 271 14.13 6.20 -14.76
C VAL A 271 14.16 4.69 -14.92
N ASP A 272 14.02 4.23 -16.16
CA ASP A 272 13.88 2.81 -16.44
C ASP A 272 15.18 2.01 -16.32
N PHE A 273 15.02 0.72 -15.99
CA PHE A 273 16.09 -0.26 -15.95
C PHE A 273 16.09 -1.18 -17.19
N TYR A 274 15.28 -0.93 -18.23
CA TYR A 274 15.09 -1.91 -19.30
C TYR A 274 16.36 -2.17 -20.12
N ALA A 275 17.10 -1.12 -20.45
CA ALA A 275 18.36 -1.26 -21.20
C ALA A 275 19.40 -2.05 -20.40
N GLU A 276 19.58 -1.72 -19.12
CA GLU A 276 20.52 -2.37 -18.19
C GLU A 276 20.09 -3.80 -17.82
N GLY A 277 18.78 -3.98 -17.69
CA GLY A 277 18.07 -5.23 -17.51
C GLY A 277 18.10 -6.14 -18.73
N GLY A 278 18.59 -5.66 -19.88
CA GLY A 278 18.59 -6.38 -21.15
C GLY A 278 17.19 -6.71 -21.68
N ALA A 279 16.17 -5.95 -21.26
CA ALA A 279 14.76 -6.14 -21.55
C ALA A 279 14.24 -5.36 -22.77
N GLY A 280 15.10 -4.59 -23.45
CA GLY A 280 14.71 -3.83 -24.63
C GLY A 280 15.58 -2.60 -24.81
N SER A 281 15.13 -1.72 -25.71
CA SER A 281 15.59 -0.33 -25.71
C SER A 281 15.01 0.39 -24.48
N PRO A 282 15.69 1.41 -23.95
CA PRO A 282 15.06 2.28 -22.94
C PRO A 282 13.81 2.92 -23.53
N VAL A 283 12.88 3.29 -22.66
CA VAL A 283 11.80 4.21 -23.05
C VAL A 283 12.47 5.49 -23.55
N PRO A 284 12.00 6.11 -24.64
CA PRO A 284 12.73 7.19 -25.31
C PRO A 284 12.64 8.54 -24.55
N PHE A 285 12.59 8.50 -23.22
CA PHE A 285 12.64 9.64 -22.32
C PHE A 285 13.04 9.23 -20.89
N GLU A 286 13.52 10.17 -20.08
CA GLU A 286 13.82 10.00 -18.66
C GLU A 286 13.35 11.25 -17.91
N ILE A 287 12.49 11.08 -16.90
CA ILE A 287 12.06 12.18 -16.03
C ILE A 287 12.79 12.04 -14.70
N PRO A 288 13.76 12.91 -14.37
CA PRO A 288 14.50 12.80 -13.12
C PRO A 288 13.60 13.02 -11.90
N HIS A 289 13.96 12.44 -10.76
CA HIS A 289 13.20 12.62 -9.52
C HIS A 289 13.48 13.96 -8.82
N HIS A 290 14.67 14.53 -9.03
CA HIS A 290 15.13 15.78 -8.41
C HIS A 290 14.87 15.86 -6.90
N ASP A 291 15.22 14.80 -6.16
CA ASP A 291 15.00 14.68 -4.71
C ASP A 291 13.53 14.97 -4.30
N GLY A 292 12.59 14.51 -5.13
CA GLY A 292 11.15 14.66 -4.94
C GLY A 292 10.54 15.94 -5.52
N GLN A 293 11.35 16.86 -6.06
CA GLN A 293 10.82 18.10 -6.66
C GLN A 293 9.87 17.82 -7.84
N THR A 294 10.16 16.80 -8.65
CA THR A 294 9.28 16.41 -9.76
C THR A 294 7.89 16.01 -9.26
N LEU A 295 7.82 15.28 -8.14
CA LEU A 295 6.54 14.94 -7.52
C LEU A 295 5.79 16.19 -7.06
N ASP A 296 6.50 17.13 -6.42
CA ASP A 296 5.91 18.39 -5.95
C ASP A 296 5.28 19.18 -7.11
N GLU A 297 5.99 19.32 -8.23
CA GLU A 297 5.53 20.05 -9.41
C GLU A 297 4.29 19.40 -10.04
N VAL A 298 4.27 18.06 -10.15
CA VAL A 298 3.13 17.34 -10.72
C VAL A 298 1.92 17.34 -9.77
N LEU A 299 2.12 17.24 -8.45
CA LEU A 299 1.04 17.35 -7.46
C LEU A 299 0.46 18.77 -7.38
N ASP A 300 1.29 19.81 -7.45
CA ASP A 300 0.87 21.20 -7.53
C ASP A 300 0.03 21.45 -8.79
N GLN A 301 0.45 20.88 -9.92
CA GLN A 301 -0.32 20.94 -11.15
C GLN A 301 -1.65 20.19 -11.04
N ALA A 302 -1.66 18.98 -10.47
CA ALA A 302 -2.88 18.21 -10.23
C ALA A 302 -3.86 18.98 -9.32
N ALA A 303 -3.36 19.65 -8.27
CA ALA A 303 -4.17 20.49 -7.39
C ALA A 303 -4.76 21.70 -8.13
N LEU A 304 -3.94 22.39 -8.95
CA LEU A 304 -4.37 23.54 -9.76
C LEU A 304 -5.50 23.18 -10.74
N PHE A 305 -5.48 21.96 -11.28
CA PHE A 305 -6.46 21.44 -12.23
C PHE A 305 -7.44 20.44 -11.63
N SER A 306 -7.52 20.33 -10.31
CA SER A 306 -8.38 19.36 -9.61
C SER A 306 -9.86 19.42 -10.05
N SER A 307 -10.36 20.59 -10.44
CA SER A 307 -11.73 20.74 -10.96
C SER A 307 -11.93 20.27 -12.41
N ARG A 308 -10.88 19.76 -13.07
CA ARG A 308 -10.88 19.30 -14.47
C ARG A 308 -10.84 17.79 -14.60
N VAL A 309 -10.50 17.09 -13.51
CA VAL A 309 -10.36 15.63 -13.47
C VAL A 309 -11.22 15.09 -12.33
N ASP A 310 -11.77 13.90 -12.51
CA ASP A 310 -12.64 13.24 -11.53
C ASP A 310 -11.84 12.51 -10.45
N PHE A 311 -10.63 12.07 -10.80
CA PHE A 311 -9.68 11.46 -9.89
C PHE A 311 -8.24 11.77 -10.30
N LEU A 312 -7.32 11.62 -9.36
CA LEU A 312 -5.88 11.60 -9.58
C LEU A 312 -5.39 10.17 -9.41
N GLN A 313 -4.66 9.62 -10.38
CA GLN A 313 -3.90 8.40 -10.14
C GLN A 313 -2.45 8.72 -9.78
N LEU A 314 -1.86 7.90 -8.92
CA LEU A 314 -0.45 7.96 -8.57
C LEU A 314 0.25 6.82 -9.30
N ALA A 315 1.12 7.16 -10.26
CA ALA A 315 1.87 6.23 -11.10
C ALA A 315 3.32 6.19 -10.59
N THR A 316 3.75 5.15 -9.88
CA THR A 316 3.02 3.93 -9.48
C THR A 316 3.41 3.54 -8.06
N PHE A 317 2.68 2.66 -7.37
CA PHE A 317 3.12 2.22 -6.04
C PHE A 317 4.49 1.55 -6.13
N ASN A 318 4.66 0.59 -7.04
CA ASN A 318 5.78 -0.33 -6.98
C ASN A 318 6.34 -0.72 -8.35
N ASP A 319 6.23 0.09 -9.40
CA ASP A 319 6.99 -0.20 -10.64
C ASP A 319 8.47 0.18 -10.47
N PHE A 320 9.22 -0.75 -9.87
CA PHE A 320 10.67 -0.65 -9.71
C PHE A 320 11.45 -0.72 -11.01
N GLY A 321 10.87 -1.32 -12.06
CA GLY A 321 11.53 -1.45 -13.36
C GLY A 321 11.57 -0.14 -14.13
N GLU A 322 10.55 0.70 -13.95
CA GLU A 322 10.46 2.05 -14.55
C GLU A 322 10.95 3.17 -13.62
N GLY A 323 11.23 2.87 -12.35
CA GLY A 323 11.69 3.90 -11.41
C GLY A 323 10.55 4.82 -10.93
N THR A 324 9.29 4.41 -11.00
CA THR A 324 8.15 5.32 -10.74
C THR A 324 7.52 5.13 -9.34
N MET A 325 8.17 4.36 -8.47
CA MET A 325 7.61 3.87 -7.22
C MET A 325 7.32 4.97 -6.18
N PHE A 326 6.16 4.88 -5.53
CA PHE A 326 5.82 5.55 -4.27
C PHE A 326 6.12 4.68 -3.04
N GLU A 327 6.30 3.37 -3.23
CA GLU A 327 6.73 2.44 -2.19
C GLU A 327 8.05 2.90 -1.58
N PRO A 328 8.20 2.92 -0.25
CA PRO A 328 9.43 3.32 0.40
C PRO A 328 10.65 2.50 -0.05
N THR A 329 11.73 3.21 -0.40
CA THR A 329 13.00 2.60 -0.80
C THR A 329 14.12 3.01 0.15
N LEU A 330 15.28 2.37 0.06
CA LEU A 330 16.45 2.79 0.85
C LEU A 330 16.95 4.18 0.46
N GLU A 331 16.66 4.62 -0.76
CA GLU A 331 17.07 5.91 -1.30
C GLU A 331 16.13 7.04 -0.87
N THR A 332 14.83 6.77 -0.78
CA THR A 332 13.80 7.81 -0.59
C THR A 332 13.10 7.72 0.77
N GLY A 333 13.19 6.60 1.48
CA GLY A 333 12.41 6.36 2.70
C GLY A 333 10.93 6.62 2.45
N PHE A 334 10.27 7.36 3.34
CA PHE A 334 8.85 7.71 3.20
C PHE A 334 8.58 9.01 2.42
N ASP A 335 9.60 9.63 1.82
CA ASP A 335 9.56 11.01 1.31
C ASP A 335 8.41 11.27 0.31
N TYR A 336 8.14 10.33 -0.59
CA TYR A 336 7.05 10.44 -1.55
C TYR A 336 5.67 10.28 -0.92
N LEU A 337 5.51 9.38 0.04
CA LEU A 337 4.24 9.22 0.77
C LEU A 337 3.94 10.43 1.66
N LEU A 338 4.96 11.08 2.23
CA LEU A 338 4.79 12.34 2.98
C LEU A 338 4.23 13.45 2.08
N ARG A 339 4.70 13.56 0.83
CA ARG A 339 4.12 14.50 -0.15
C ARG A 339 2.68 14.17 -0.52
N VAL A 340 2.34 12.88 -0.61
CA VAL A 340 0.95 12.44 -0.81
C VAL A 340 0.09 12.79 0.41
N GLN A 341 0.60 12.64 1.63
CA GLN A 341 -0.10 13.08 2.86
C GLN A 341 -0.38 14.58 2.85
N GLU A 342 0.59 15.39 2.41
CA GLU A 342 0.41 16.84 2.26
C GLU A 342 -0.64 17.18 1.20
N HIS A 343 -0.60 16.53 0.03
CA HIS A 343 -1.53 16.77 -1.07
C HIS A 343 -2.97 16.36 -0.74
N THR A 344 -3.15 15.21 -0.07
CA THR A 344 -4.46 14.74 0.39
C THR A 344 -4.91 15.51 1.64
N GLY A 345 -3.96 16.05 2.37
CA GLY A 345 -4.13 16.81 3.60
C GLY A 345 -4.79 15.98 4.70
N VAL A 346 -4.33 14.74 4.85
CA VAL A 346 -4.58 13.89 6.02
C VAL A 346 -3.82 14.44 7.24
N SER A 347 -4.24 14.06 8.45
CA SER A 347 -3.59 14.52 9.70
C SER A 347 -2.42 13.66 10.16
N TYR A 348 -2.08 12.63 9.39
CA TYR A 348 -1.00 11.68 9.69
C TYR A 348 0.33 12.17 9.11
N GLY A 349 1.43 11.60 9.61
CA GLY A 349 2.77 11.93 9.18
C GLY A 349 3.68 10.71 9.12
N GLN A 350 4.99 10.97 9.23
CA GLN A 350 6.02 9.93 9.20
C GLN A 350 5.84 8.88 10.31
N ALA A 351 5.39 9.28 11.50
CA ALA A 351 5.26 8.39 12.65
C ALA A 351 4.28 7.22 12.37
N GLU A 352 3.17 7.48 11.69
CA GLU A 352 2.22 6.43 11.31
C GLU A 352 2.80 5.50 10.23
N LEU A 353 3.55 6.02 9.27
CA LEU A 353 4.21 5.20 8.24
C LEU A 353 5.32 4.32 8.85
N GLU A 354 6.08 4.85 9.80
CA GLU A 354 7.05 4.08 10.59
C GLU A 354 6.35 3.02 11.44
N LEU A 355 5.20 3.32 12.05
CA LEU A 355 4.43 2.33 12.81
C LEU A 355 3.96 1.16 11.92
N VAL A 356 3.51 1.45 10.70
CA VAL A 356 3.16 0.44 9.69
C VAL A 356 4.37 -0.41 9.31
N TYR A 357 5.53 0.21 9.10
CA TYR A 357 6.78 -0.51 8.83
C TYR A 357 7.20 -1.40 10.02
N ARG A 358 7.09 -0.91 11.25
CA ARG A 358 7.39 -1.68 12.47
C ARG A 358 6.47 -2.89 12.62
N LEU A 359 5.18 -2.75 12.28
CA LEU A 359 4.26 -3.89 12.22
C LEU A 359 4.75 -4.93 11.19
N TYR A 360 5.12 -4.51 9.98
CA TYR A 360 5.68 -5.41 8.97
C TYR A 360 6.93 -6.15 9.48
N VAL A 361 7.89 -5.44 10.07
CA VAL A 361 9.09 -6.06 10.66
C VAL A 361 8.69 -7.06 11.74
N ALA A 362 7.77 -6.71 12.64
CA ALA A 362 7.29 -7.62 13.67
C ALA A 362 6.63 -8.90 13.09
N ARG A 363 5.86 -8.79 12.00
CA ARG A 363 5.30 -9.96 11.31
C ARG A 363 6.39 -10.94 10.89
N ARG A 364 7.48 -10.43 10.31
CA ARG A 364 8.61 -11.24 9.85
C ARG A 364 9.36 -11.90 11.00
N GLU A 365 9.61 -11.15 12.06
CA GLU A 365 10.47 -11.60 13.16
C GLU A 365 9.75 -12.57 14.11
N TYR A 366 8.43 -12.41 14.28
CA TYR A 366 7.62 -13.20 15.19
C TYR A 366 6.70 -14.22 14.49
N ALA A 367 6.94 -14.53 13.20
CA ALA A 367 6.12 -15.45 12.41
C ALA A 367 5.91 -16.83 13.05
N ASN A 368 6.81 -17.27 13.94
CA ASN A 368 6.73 -18.55 14.64
C ASN A 368 6.04 -18.47 16.02
N SER A 369 5.64 -17.29 16.49
CA SER A 369 4.95 -17.07 17.76
C SER A 369 3.46 -16.82 17.53
N ALA A 370 2.64 -17.86 17.66
CA ALA A 370 1.19 -17.75 17.42
C ALA A 370 0.50 -16.73 18.36
N GLU A 371 1.01 -16.54 19.57
CA GLU A 371 0.49 -15.56 20.53
C GLU A 371 0.78 -14.12 20.10
N ILE A 372 2.02 -13.85 19.66
CA ILE A 372 2.41 -12.52 19.19
C ILE A 372 1.71 -12.22 17.87
N VAL A 373 1.65 -13.18 16.93
CA VAL A 373 0.91 -13.02 15.67
C VAL A 373 -0.55 -12.63 15.90
N ALA A 374 -1.24 -13.25 16.86
CA ALA A 374 -2.61 -12.88 17.22
C ALA A 374 -2.73 -11.44 17.78
N SER A 375 -1.68 -10.95 18.43
CA SER A 375 -1.61 -9.55 18.89
C SER A 375 -1.33 -8.60 17.73
N LEU A 376 -0.46 -8.97 16.79
CA LEU A 376 -0.19 -8.20 15.57
C LEU A 376 -1.44 -8.10 14.68
N ASP A 377 -2.30 -9.12 14.64
CA ASP A 377 -3.61 -9.03 13.98
C ASP A 377 -4.51 -7.95 14.58
N GLN A 378 -4.46 -7.78 15.90
CA GLN A 378 -5.18 -6.70 16.57
C GLN A 378 -4.54 -5.34 16.30
N VAL A 379 -3.20 -5.24 16.23
CA VAL A 379 -2.50 -4.02 15.82
C VAL A 379 -2.97 -3.59 14.42
N SER A 380 -2.97 -4.52 13.47
CA SER A 380 -3.45 -4.30 12.10
C SER A 380 -4.90 -3.80 12.07
N ALA A 381 -5.79 -4.43 12.85
CA ALA A 381 -7.18 -3.99 12.96
C ALA A 381 -7.33 -2.57 13.54
N HIS A 382 -6.54 -2.21 14.56
CA HIS A 382 -6.51 -0.85 15.09
C HIS A 382 -6.01 0.15 14.05
N LEU A 383 -4.96 -0.17 13.28
CA LEU A 383 -4.47 0.66 12.18
C LEU A 383 -5.52 0.82 11.07
N ALA A 384 -6.19 -0.27 10.68
CA ALA A 384 -7.29 -0.23 9.71
C ALA A 384 -8.46 0.66 10.19
N ALA A 385 -8.70 0.70 11.50
CA ALA A 385 -9.68 1.55 12.15
C ALA A 385 -9.19 2.99 12.44
N LEU A 386 -7.93 3.32 12.10
CA LEU A 386 -7.28 4.60 12.38
C LEU A 386 -7.09 4.91 13.88
N GLU A 387 -7.04 3.87 14.72
CA GLU A 387 -6.78 3.91 16.16
C GLU A 387 -5.27 3.79 16.44
N VAL A 388 -4.52 4.81 16.00
CA VAL A 388 -3.04 4.81 15.99
C VAL A 388 -2.44 4.58 17.37
N GLN A 389 -2.98 5.23 18.41
CA GLN A 389 -2.41 5.14 19.76
C GLN A 389 -2.58 3.75 20.37
N GLU A 390 -3.73 3.12 20.13
CA GLU A 390 -4.04 1.76 20.51
C GLU A 390 -3.14 0.76 19.78
N ALA A 391 -2.99 0.92 18.47
CA ALA A 391 -2.09 0.11 17.65
C ALA A 391 -0.63 0.19 18.14
N GLU A 392 -0.12 1.40 18.37
CA GLU A 392 1.25 1.61 18.85
C GLU A 392 1.46 1.00 20.23
N THR A 393 0.52 1.21 21.16
CA THR A 393 0.60 0.66 22.51
C THR A 393 0.65 -0.87 22.47
N LEU A 394 -0.21 -1.48 21.65
CA LEU A 394 -0.27 -2.93 21.52
C LEU A 394 0.97 -3.50 20.83
N LEU A 395 1.48 -2.84 19.78
CA LEU A 395 2.71 -3.28 19.11
C LEU A 395 3.90 -3.23 20.07
N ASN A 396 4.06 -2.13 20.82
CA ASN A 396 5.12 -1.98 21.81
C ASN A 396 5.06 -3.05 22.92
N ALA A 397 3.87 -3.54 23.25
CA ALA A 397 3.69 -4.59 24.23
C ALA A 397 3.92 -6.00 23.66
N ALA A 398 3.49 -6.25 22.43
CA ALA A 398 3.54 -7.57 21.80
C ALA A 398 4.89 -7.89 21.14
N ALA A 399 5.52 -6.88 20.55
CA ALA A 399 6.80 -6.99 19.84
C ALA A 399 7.66 -5.74 20.14
N PRO A 400 8.22 -5.63 21.36
CA PRO A 400 9.08 -4.52 21.72
C PRO A 400 10.28 -4.43 20.77
N ALA A 401 10.65 -3.21 20.34
CA ALA A 401 11.79 -2.99 19.44
C ALA A 401 13.14 -3.44 20.01
N THR A 402 13.21 -3.69 21.32
CA THR A 402 14.41 -4.10 22.05
C THR A 402 14.39 -5.57 22.48
N ASP A 403 13.39 -6.33 22.04
CA ASP A 403 13.33 -7.79 22.17
C ASP A 403 14.09 -8.41 20.98
N TYR A 404 15.40 -8.54 21.16
CA TYR A 404 16.33 -8.97 20.12
C TYR A 404 16.38 -10.49 19.97
N ASN A 405 16.04 -11.24 21.02
CA ASN A 405 15.94 -12.71 20.94
C ASN A 405 14.55 -13.20 20.48
N ARG A 406 13.56 -12.30 20.46
CA ARG A 406 12.19 -12.48 19.96
C ARG A 406 11.38 -13.46 20.78
N ASP A 407 11.60 -13.48 22.09
CA ASP A 407 10.89 -14.35 23.02
C ASP A 407 9.68 -13.68 23.70
N GLY A 408 9.40 -12.42 23.35
CA GLY A 408 8.35 -11.58 23.92
C GLY A 408 8.78 -10.82 25.18
N GLN A 409 10.05 -10.89 25.60
CA GLN A 409 10.54 -10.29 26.84
C GLN A 409 11.81 -9.49 26.62
N VAL A 410 11.91 -8.32 27.28
CA VAL A 410 13.14 -7.51 27.27
C VAL A 410 13.96 -7.81 28.52
N ASN A 411 15.06 -8.57 28.37
CA ASN A 411 15.89 -9.06 29.46
C ASN A 411 17.40 -9.20 29.05
N GLU A 412 18.21 -9.90 29.87
CA GLU A 412 19.66 -10.06 29.65
C GLU A 412 20.00 -10.91 28.41
N GLU A 413 19.09 -11.78 27.96
CA GLU A 413 19.28 -12.60 26.76
C GLU A 413 19.30 -11.73 25.49
N ASP A 414 18.52 -10.66 25.42
CA ASP A 414 18.57 -9.68 24.32
C ASP A 414 19.91 -8.99 24.22
N TYR A 415 20.50 -8.64 25.37
CA TYR A 415 21.83 -8.05 25.41
C TYR A 415 22.88 -8.97 24.79
N LEU A 416 22.75 -10.30 24.98
CA LEU A 416 23.66 -11.25 24.35
C LEU A 416 23.50 -11.28 22.83
N VAL A 417 22.27 -11.14 22.33
CA VAL A 417 22.01 -11.02 20.89
C VAL A 417 22.65 -9.74 20.34
N TRP A 418 22.36 -8.60 20.94
CA TRP A 418 22.98 -7.31 20.57
C TRP A 418 24.52 -7.38 20.60
N ALA A 419 25.11 -7.90 21.68
CA ALA A 419 26.55 -7.98 21.82
C ALA A 419 27.20 -8.85 20.75
N SER A 420 26.49 -9.90 20.30
CA SER A 420 26.94 -10.76 19.20
C SER A 420 26.80 -10.13 17.82
N ALA A 421 25.85 -9.22 17.67
CA ALA A 421 25.51 -8.55 16.41
C ALA A 421 26.14 -7.14 16.29
N PHE A 422 26.84 -6.64 17.29
CA PHE A 422 27.41 -5.29 17.28
C PHE A 422 28.30 -5.03 16.06
N GLY A 423 28.00 -3.96 15.33
CA GLY A 423 28.66 -3.56 14.09
C GLY A 423 28.15 -4.28 12.84
N SER A 424 27.12 -5.11 12.96
CA SER A 424 26.41 -5.68 11.80
C SER A 424 25.39 -4.69 11.22
N SER A 425 25.03 -4.90 9.96
CA SER A 425 23.99 -4.16 9.25
C SER A 425 23.00 -5.13 8.63
N ALA A 426 21.77 -4.66 8.41
CA ALA A 426 20.73 -5.40 7.72
C ALA A 426 19.95 -4.47 6.79
N ILE A 427 19.43 -5.02 5.69
CA ILE A 427 18.58 -4.27 4.74
C ILE A 427 17.26 -3.88 5.39
N LEU A 428 16.62 -4.87 6.02
CA LEU A 428 15.38 -4.64 6.73
C LEU A 428 15.77 -3.97 8.05
N ALA A 429 15.87 -2.65 8.04
CA ALA A 429 16.14 -1.87 9.24
C ALA A 429 15.11 -2.23 10.32
N GLY A 430 15.55 -2.42 11.56
CA GLY A 430 14.73 -2.99 12.63
C GLY A 430 14.83 -4.50 12.80
N SER A 431 15.48 -5.20 11.86
CA SER A 431 15.68 -6.65 11.96
C SER A 431 16.90 -6.99 12.82
N GLY A 432 16.86 -8.15 13.45
CA GLY A 432 17.94 -8.57 14.36
C GLY A 432 17.99 -7.74 15.64
N ALA A 433 19.12 -7.08 15.91
CA ALA A 433 19.35 -6.29 17.12
C ALA A 433 19.42 -4.76 16.88
N ASP A 434 18.89 -4.33 15.73
CA ASP A 434 18.70 -2.93 15.36
C ASP A 434 17.34 -2.48 15.91
N GLY A 435 17.34 -1.85 17.10
CA GLY A 435 16.13 -1.42 17.78
C GLY A 435 15.70 0.01 17.46
N ASN A 436 16.59 0.81 16.85
CA ASN A 436 16.28 2.17 16.42
C ASN A 436 15.86 2.26 14.95
N TYR A 437 15.92 1.15 14.21
CA TYR A 437 15.54 1.02 12.81
C TYR A 437 16.40 1.88 11.88
N ASP A 438 17.69 2.06 12.18
CA ASP A 438 18.63 2.80 11.33
C ASP A 438 19.47 1.92 10.39
N GLY A 439 19.30 0.60 10.49
CA GLY A 439 19.98 -0.41 9.66
C GLY A 439 21.33 -0.86 10.21
N ILE A 440 21.80 -0.34 11.35
CA ILE A 440 23.11 -0.65 11.94
C ILE A 440 22.94 -1.01 13.41
N VAL A 441 23.47 -2.17 13.81
CA VAL A 441 23.49 -2.56 15.22
C VAL A 441 24.66 -1.87 15.94
N ASP A 442 24.39 -0.83 16.73
CA ASP A 442 25.41 -0.06 17.42
C ASP A 442 25.07 0.33 18.88
N ALA A 443 25.71 1.37 19.40
CA ALA A 443 25.53 1.81 20.79
C ALA A 443 24.17 2.51 21.03
N ALA A 444 23.50 2.98 19.98
CA ALA A 444 22.15 3.54 20.03
C ALA A 444 21.14 2.44 20.41
N ASP A 445 21.23 1.26 19.79
CA ASP A 445 20.39 0.09 20.10
C ASP A 445 20.55 -0.37 21.53
N TYR A 446 21.80 -0.48 21.97
CA TYR A 446 22.11 -0.78 23.37
C TYR A 446 21.47 0.21 24.34
N THR A 447 21.45 1.49 23.97
CA THR A 447 20.85 2.53 24.81
C THR A 447 19.35 2.33 24.93
N LEU A 448 18.67 1.98 23.83
CA LEU A 448 17.24 1.64 23.83
C LEU A 448 16.97 0.42 24.72
N TRP A 449 17.69 -0.68 24.50
CA TRP A 449 17.52 -1.90 25.31
C TRP A 449 17.75 -1.64 26.79
N ARG A 450 18.83 -0.93 27.15
CA ARG A 450 19.17 -0.65 28.55
C ARG A 450 18.07 0.15 29.23
N ASP A 451 17.52 1.15 28.55
CA ASP A 451 16.50 2.03 29.10
C ASP A 451 15.18 1.26 29.27
N ALA A 452 14.81 0.40 28.31
CA ALA A 452 13.66 -0.50 28.40
C ALA A 452 13.79 -1.53 29.53
N ALA A 453 14.93 -2.24 29.62
CA ALA A 453 15.20 -3.23 30.67
C ALA A 453 15.14 -2.60 32.08
N THR A 454 15.58 -1.34 32.22
CA THR A 454 15.51 -0.61 33.49
C THR A 454 14.06 -0.30 33.90
N GLN A 455 13.18 0.01 32.94
CA GLN A 455 11.76 0.24 33.22
C GLN A 455 11.05 -1.04 33.67
N VAL A 456 11.33 -2.17 33.01
CA VAL A 456 10.81 -3.48 33.42
C VAL A 456 11.28 -3.84 34.84
N GLY A 457 12.56 -3.62 35.14
CA GLY A 457 13.13 -3.83 36.47
C GLY A 457 12.53 -2.92 37.56
N ALA A 458 12.16 -1.68 37.22
CA ALA A 458 11.52 -0.75 38.14
C ALA A 458 10.07 -1.14 38.48
N LEU A 459 9.31 -1.62 37.49
CA LEU A 459 7.93 -2.13 37.68
C LEU A 459 7.91 -3.41 38.53
N ALA A 460 8.91 -4.30 38.37
CA ALA A 460 9.09 -5.46 39.22
C ALA A 460 9.47 -5.11 40.68
N ALA A 461 10.09 -3.94 40.90
CA ALA A 461 10.52 -3.46 42.21
C ALA A 461 9.45 -2.66 42.97
N THR A 462 8.31 -2.33 42.36
CA THR A 462 7.14 -1.75 43.03
C THR A 462 6.22 -2.85 43.58
N PRO A 463 6.27 -3.19 44.89
CA PRO A 463 5.25 -4.06 45.46
C PRO A 463 3.89 -3.36 45.39
N GLU A 464 2.89 -4.02 44.80
CA GLU A 464 1.52 -3.50 44.81
C GLU A 464 1.08 -3.24 46.27
N PRO A 465 0.56 -2.04 46.60
CA PRO A 465 -0.10 -1.86 47.88
C PRO A 465 -1.32 -2.80 47.88
N SER A 466 -1.36 -3.69 48.86
CA SER A 466 -2.44 -4.66 49.05
C SER A 466 -3.75 -3.90 49.26
N ALA A 467 -4.46 -3.61 48.17
CA ALA A 467 -5.78 -2.97 48.18
C ALA A 467 -6.85 -3.83 48.90
N VAL A 468 -6.50 -5.06 49.29
CA VAL A 468 -7.33 -5.98 50.09
C VAL A 468 -7.33 -5.64 51.60
N LEU A 469 -6.42 -4.80 52.11
CA LEU A 469 -6.37 -4.47 53.54
C LEU A 469 -7.14 -3.22 53.97
N LEU A 470 -7.69 -2.41 53.05
CA LEU A 470 -8.43 -1.19 53.40
C LEU A 470 -9.95 -1.41 53.59
N SER A 471 -10.49 -2.57 53.22
CA SER A 471 -11.93 -2.87 53.34
C SER A 471 -12.33 -3.63 54.61
N THR A 472 -11.38 -3.95 55.51
CA THR A 472 -11.68 -4.65 56.79
C THR A 472 -11.73 -3.75 58.02
N PHE A 473 -11.39 -2.45 57.93
CA PHE A 473 -11.45 -1.53 59.08
C PHE A 473 -12.75 -0.73 59.24
N LEU A 474 -13.73 -0.83 58.32
CA LEU A 474 -15.03 -0.15 58.48
C LEU A 474 -16.16 -1.01 59.09
N ALA A 475 -15.91 -2.28 59.43
CA ALA A 475 -16.96 -3.21 59.90
C ALA A 475 -16.98 -3.46 61.43
N MET A 476 -16.32 -2.64 62.25
CA MET A 476 -16.36 -2.75 63.73
C MET A 476 -17.00 -1.56 64.45
N ALA A 477 -17.90 -0.83 63.79
CA ALA A 477 -18.57 0.33 64.40
C ALA A 477 -20.10 0.26 64.47
N PHE A 478 -20.76 -0.91 64.41
CA PHE A 478 -22.19 -1.01 64.77
C PHE A 478 -22.57 -2.38 65.34
N ALA A 479 -22.40 -2.58 66.64
CA ALA A 479 -23.10 -3.62 67.39
C ALA A 479 -24.13 -2.95 68.33
N PRO A 480 -25.44 -3.13 68.13
CA PRO A 480 -26.46 -2.52 68.97
C PRO A 480 -26.58 -3.23 70.33
N HIS A 481 -26.54 -2.43 71.39
CA HIS A 481 -26.81 -2.81 72.77
C HIS A 481 -28.26 -3.32 72.93
N ARG A 482 -28.46 -4.61 73.22
CA ARG A 482 -29.75 -5.15 73.66
C ARG A 482 -29.92 -4.92 75.16
N ARG A 483 -30.88 -4.07 75.54
CA ARG A 483 -31.42 -3.99 76.91
C ARG A 483 -32.25 -5.25 77.23
N ARG A 484 -32.12 -5.77 78.45
CA ARG A 484 -33.09 -6.66 79.08
C ARG A 484 -33.52 -6.09 80.43
N SER A 485 -34.83 -6.21 80.67
CA SER A 485 -35.65 -5.87 81.86
C SER A 485 -35.68 -4.41 82.28
#